data_AF-A0A1V5FRW2-F1
#
_entry.id   AF-A0A1V5FRW2-F1
#
_cell.length_a   1.000
_cell.length_b   1.000
_cell.length_c   1.000
_cell.angle_alpha   90.00
_cell.angle_beta   90.00
_cell.angle_gamma   90.00
#
_symmetry.space_group_name_H-M   'P 1'
#
loop_
_entity.id
_entity.type
_entity.pdbx_description
1 polymer ?
#
loop_
_entity_poly.entity_id
_entity_poly.type
_entity_poly.pdbx_seq_one_letter_code
_entity_poly.pdbx_strand_id
1 'polypeptide(L)'
;MDVGKMASLLNIPAAKLARHAQQDARQRVVTLRELQGGVMPDAARVKQALLQGFEDRLGIGMRIETISAMEESRARDCFDEEIGRDDFVYEIDDPTQDAAVRSATVDTSGGRISAHLRLEGSLQNRIREVLITGDFFVTPPNTVLNLEAALRGVLLTEVPATVAHFFASNPTGLLSSPPSEFANVILRAAENTQS
;
A
#
# COMPACT_ATOMS: atom_id res chain seq x y z
N MET A 1 2.64 15.61 18.23
CA MET A 1 3.16 14.33 17.68
C MET A 1 4.66 14.30 17.91
N ASP A 2 5.20 13.19 18.40
CA ASP A 2 6.64 13.00 18.56
C ASP A 2 7.18 12.25 17.33
N VAL A 3 7.95 12.93 16.49
CA VAL A 3 8.53 12.38 15.26
C VAL A 3 9.47 11.21 15.57
N GLY A 4 10.15 11.23 16.72
CA GLY A 4 10.99 10.13 17.18
C GLY A 4 10.17 8.88 17.50
N LYS A 5 9.05 9.04 18.22
CA LYS A 5 8.13 7.95 18.53
C LYS A 5 7.45 7.39 17.26
N MET A 6 7.09 8.26 16.32
CA MET A 6 6.51 7.84 15.03
C MET A 6 7.51 7.01 14.22
N ALA A 7 8.75 7.48 14.08
CA ALA A 7 9.78 6.76 13.35
C ALA A 7 10.15 5.41 14.00
N SER A 8 10.07 5.30 15.34
CA SER A 8 10.33 4.04 16.05
C SER A 8 9.21 3.01 15.95
N LEU A 9 7.98 3.45 15.65
CA LEU A 9 6.81 2.57 15.51
C LEU A 9 6.57 2.13 14.06
N LEU A 10 7.21 2.79 13.10
CA LEU A 10 7.20 2.38 11.70
C LEU A 10 8.28 1.32 11.48
N ASN A 11 7.90 0.18 10.91
CA ASN A 11 8.85 -0.87 10.52
C ASN A 11 9.63 -0.42 9.28
N ILE A 12 10.62 0.47 9.47
CA ILE A 12 11.49 0.95 8.39
C ILE A 12 12.60 -0.08 8.18
N PRO A 13 12.65 -0.78 7.03
CA PRO A 13 13.66 -1.81 6.81
C PRO A 13 15.07 -1.24 6.90
N ALA A 14 15.99 -1.99 7.51
CA ALA A 14 17.37 -1.59 7.76
C ALA A 14 18.11 -1.09 6.51
N ALA A 15 17.80 -1.64 5.33
CA ALA A 15 18.35 -1.18 4.05
C ALA A 15 17.95 0.26 3.69
N LYS A 16 16.75 0.71 4.08
CA LYS A 16 16.24 2.07 3.90
C LYS A 16 16.85 3.03 4.93
N LEU A 17 17.11 2.55 6.14
CA LEU A 17 17.89 3.25 7.17
C LEU A 17 19.35 3.47 6.75
N ALA A 18 20.00 2.45 6.18
CA ALA A 18 21.40 2.49 5.78
C ALA A 18 21.69 3.39 4.56
N ARG A 19 20.75 3.49 3.61
CA ARG A 19 20.94 4.37 2.44
C ARG A 19 20.72 5.85 2.73
N HIS A 20 19.91 6.22 3.74
CA HIS A 20 19.55 7.64 3.94
C HIS A 20 19.24 8.14 5.37
N ALA A 21 19.12 7.34 6.44
CA ALA A 21 18.39 7.87 7.61
C ALA A 21 18.91 7.45 9.00
N GLN A 22 19.69 8.34 9.60
CA GLN A 22 19.28 8.88 10.91
C GLN A 22 19.06 10.40 10.89
N GLN A 23 19.58 11.13 9.90
CA GLN A 23 19.40 12.60 9.81
C GLN A 23 18.25 13.06 8.89
N ASP A 24 17.79 12.25 7.94
CA ASP A 24 16.94 12.73 6.83
C ASP A 24 15.41 12.62 7.12
N ALA A 25 14.95 11.65 7.91
CA ALA A 25 13.51 11.51 8.22
C ALA A 25 12.94 12.69 9.05
N ARG A 26 13.74 13.28 9.93
CA ARG A 26 13.38 14.48 10.70
C ARG A 26 13.41 15.76 9.86
N GLN A 27 14.10 15.76 8.71
CA GLN A 27 14.22 16.94 7.84
C GLN A 27 13.06 17.07 6.85
N ARG A 28 12.26 16.02 6.65
CA ARG A 28 11.17 15.99 5.64
C ARG A 28 9.76 16.15 6.22
N VAL A 29 9.62 16.12 7.54
CA VAL A 29 8.34 16.27 8.22
C VAL A 29 8.43 17.47 9.16
N VAL A 30 7.51 18.40 9.02
CA VAL A 30 7.32 19.51 9.95
C VAL A 30 5.96 19.38 10.61
N THR A 31 5.87 19.74 11.88
CA THR A 31 4.63 19.75 12.63
C THR A 31 3.98 21.13 12.60
N LEU A 32 2.64 21.18 12.69
CA LEU A 32 1.93 22.46 12.87
C LEU A 32 2.41 23.24 14.09
N ARG A 33 2.88 22.53 15.13
CA ARG A 33 3.47 23.14 16.32
C ARG A 33 4.75 23.90 15.98
N GLU A 34 5.65 23.31 15.20
CA GLU A 34 6.89 23.96 14.77
C GLU A 34 6.61 25.15 13.87
N LEU A 35 5.69 25.01 12.92
CA LEU A 35 5.28 26.11 12.04
C LEU A 35 4.62 27.29 12.78
N GLN A 36 4.01 27.02 13.95
CA GLN A 36 3.39 28.04 14.80
C GLN A 36 4.29 28.48 15.97
N GLY A 37 5.62 28.37 15.81
CA GLY A 37 6.56 28.91 16.79
C GLY A 37 6.65 28.10 18.09
N GLY A 38 6.37 26.80 18.04
CA GLY A 38 6.47 25.89 19.17
C GLY A 38 5.19 25.75 20.01
N VAL A 39 4.13 26.49 19.67
CA VAL A 39 2.81 26.38 20.32
C VAL A 39 1.98 25.33 19.61
N MET A 40 1.48 24.33 20.34
CA MET A 40 0.58 23.34 19.78
C MET A 40 -0.79 24.00 19.57
N PRO A 41 -1.30 24.07 18.33
CA PRO A 41 -2.63 24.63 18.11
C PRO A 41 -3.70 23.71 18.69
N ASP A 42 -4.80 24.32 19.13
CA ASP A 42 -5.98 23.57 19.55
C ASP A 42 -6.56 22.77 18.37
N ALA A 43 -6.81 21.49 18.59
CA ALA A 43 -7.28 20.58 17.56
C ALA A 43 -8.66 20.99 17.02
N ALA A 44 -9.55 21.50 17.89
CA ALA A 44 -10.85 21.98 17.45
C ALA A 44 -10.72 23.21 16.54
N ARG A 45 -9.82 24.14 16.88
CA ARG A 45 -9.51 25.30 16.03
C ARG A 45 -8.91 24.90 14.69
N VAL A 46 -7.99 23.93 14.65
CA VAL A 46 -7.42 23.40 13.40
C VAL A 46 -8.50 22.77 12.53
N LYS A 47 -9.37 21.94 13.12
CA LYS A 47 -10.49 21.32 12.40
C LYS A 47 -11.40 22.38 11.79
N GLN A 48 -11.77 23.42 12.55
CA GLN A 48 -12.60 24.51 12.05
C GLN A 48 -11.95 25.25 10.87
N ALA A 49 -10.65 25.54 10.96
CA ALA A 49 -9.91 26.21 9.87
C ALA A 49 -9.87 25.36 8.59
N LEU A 50 -9.74 24.03 8.71
CA LEU A 50 -9.81 23.10 7.57
C LEU A 50 -11.21 23.10 6.94
N LEU A 51 -12.27 23.02 7.74
CA LEU A 51 -13.64 23.06 7.23
C LEU A 51 -13.89 24.34 6.44
N GLN A 52 -13.54 25.51 7.00
CA GLN A 52 -13.67 26.79 6.30
C GLN A 52 -12.88 26.81 4.99
N GLY A 53 -11.63 26.35 5.00
CA GLY A 53 -10.81 26.29 3.79
C GLY A 53 -11.40 25.41 2.70
N PHE A 54 -12.04 24.31 3.06
CA PHE A 54 -12.75 23.45 2.10
C PHE A 54 -14.02 24.12 1.57
N GLU A 55 -14.82 24.77 2.41
CA GLU A 55 -16.00 25.53 1.96
C GLU A 55 -15.61 26.61 0.95
N ASP A 56 -14.61 27.42 1.30
CA ASP A 56 -14.15 28.54 0.47
C ASP A 56 -13.57 28.09 -0.88
N ARG A 57 -12.86 26.95 -0.90
CA ARG A 57 -12.11 26.49 -2.09
C ARG A 57 -12.90 25.53 -2.97
N LEU A 58 -13.82 24.76 -2.38
CA LEU A 58 -14.65 23.79 -3.10
C LEU A 58 -16.07 24.32 -3.36
N GLY A 59 -16.47 25.43 -2.73
CA GLY A 59 -17.80 26.02 -2.88
C GLY A 59 -18.91 25.14 -2.31
N ILE A 60 -18.59 24.30 -1.31
CA ILE A 60 -19.53 23.40 -0.66
C ILE A 60 -19.99 23.99 0.67
N GLY A 61 -21.24 23.71 1.06
CA GLY A 61 -21.71 23.99 2.42
C GLY A 61 -21.58 22.75 3.31
N MET A 62 -21.02 22.92 4.50
CA MET A 62 -20.89 21.82 5.45
C MET A 62 -21.95 21.89 6.54
N ARG A 63 -22.46 20.72 6.92
CA ARG A 63 -23.36 20.57 8.06
C ARG A 63 -22.74 19.61 9.06
N ILE A 64 -22.64 20.06 10.32
CA ILE A 64 -22.28 19.16 11.41
C ILE A 64 -23.55 18.45 11.87
N GLU A 65 -23.51 17.13 11.85
CA GLU A 65 -24.58 16.28 12.35
C GLU A 65 -24.11 15.46 13.54
N THR A 66 -25.06 15.05 14.37
CA THR A 66 -24.81 14.08 15.43
C THR A 66 -24.94 12.69 14.84
N ILE A 67 -24.00 11.82 15.19
CA ILE A 67 -24.03 10.42 14.77
C ILE A 67 -25.30 9.79 15.35
N SER A 68 -26.07 9.11 14.50
CA SER A 68 -27.27 8.40 14.91
C SER A 68 -26.95 7.08 15.59
N ALA A 69 -27.88 6.58 16.41
CA ALA A 69 -27.74 5.27 17.05
C ALA A 69 -27.56 4.11 16.04
N MET A 70 -28.15 4.25 14.84
CA MET A 70 -28.00 3.28 13.75
C MET A 70 -26.58 3.29 13.20
N GLU A 71 -26.00 4.47 12.93
CA GLU A 71 -24.62 4.60 12.45
C GLU A 71 -23.61 4.11 13.49
N GLU A 72 -23.85 4.44 14.76
CA GLU A 72 -23.06 3.92 15.87
C GLU A 72 -23.13 2.39 15.97
N SER A 73 -24.32 1.79 15.78
CA SER A 73 -24.45 0.32 15.76
C SER A 73 -23.65 -0.28 14.61
N ARG A 74 -23.82 0.24 13.39
CA ARG A 74 -23.10 -0.26 12.23
C ARG A 74 -21.59 -0.12 12.35
N ALA A 75 -21.12 1.00 12.91
CA ALA A 75 -19.70 1.21 13.16
C ALA A 75 -19.14 0.20 14.17
N ARG A 76 -19.93 -0.16 15.20
CA ARG A 76 -19.58 -1.22 16.15
C ARG A 76 -19.56 -2.59 15.48
N ASP A 77 -20.57 -2.92 14.69
CA ASP A 77 -20.62 -4.20 13.96
C ASP A 77 -19.39 -4.34 13.05
N CYS A 78 -19.03 -3.31 12.27
CA CYS A 78 -17.82 -3.32 11.43
C CYS A 78 -16.53 -3.47 12.26
N PHE A 79 -16.46 -2.85 13.44
CA PHE A 79 -15.31 -2.98 14.34
C PHE A 79 -15.20 -4.40 14.91
N ASP A 80 -16.30 -4.95 15.38
CA ASP A 80 -16.33 -6.25 16.05
C ASP A 80 -16.14 -7.42 15.06
N GLU A 81 -16.61 -7.27 13.81
CA GLU A 81 -16.57 -8.33 12.80
C GLU A 81 -15.30 -8.29 11.92
N GLU A 82 -14.70 -7.12 11.71
CA GLU A 82 -13.62 -6.93 10.73
C GLU A 82 -12.47 -6.09 11.30
N ILE A 83 -12.60 -4.75 11.31
CA ILE A 83 -11.45 -3.84 11.45
C ILE A 83 -10.79 -3.85 12.84
N GLY A 84 -11.47 -4.37 13.86
CA GLY A 84 -10.97 -4.54 15.22
C GLY A 84 -10.41 -5.93 15.51
N ARG A 85 -10.45 -6.85 14.54
CA ARG A 85 -9.96 -8.23 14.70
C ARG A 85 -8.49 -8.34 14.34
N ASP A 86 -7.77 -9.15 15.12
CA ASP A 86 -6.36 -9.47 14.83
C ASP A 86 -6.21 -10.04 13.41
N ASP A 87 -7.16 -10.86 12.94
CA ASP A 87 -7.14 -11.42 11.59
C ASP A 87 -7.10 -10.34 10.50
N PHE A 88 -7.81 -9.22 10.67
CA PHE A 88 -7.76 -8.07 9.74
C PHE A 88 -6.45 -7.28 9.90
N VAL A 89 -5.98 -7.09 11.13
CA VAL A 89 -4.72 -6.39 11.43
C VAL A 89 -3.52 -7.12 10.84
N TYR A 90 -3.55 -8.46 10.85
CA TYR A 90 -2.47 -9.34 10.40
C TYR A 90 -2.78 -10.04 9.06
N GLU A 91 -3.85 -9.66 8.35
CA GLU A 91 -4.22 -10.28 7.06
C GLU A 91 -3.08 -10.20 6.03
N ILE A 92 -2.23 -9.18 6.17
CA ILE A 92 -1.12 -8.87 5.28
C ILE A 92 0.21 -9.52 5.76
N ASP A 93 0.22 -10.24 6.88
CA ASP A 93 1.44 -10.88 7.41
C ASP A 93 1.87 -12.08 6.56
N ASP A 94 2.88 -11.81 5.73
CA ASP A 94 3.92 -12.63 5.13
C ASP A 94 3.57 -14.05 4.61
N PRO A 95 3.28 -14.21 3.30
CA PRO A 95 3.14 -15.52 2.66
C PRO A 95 4.46 -16.30 2.53
N THR A 96 5.60 -15.78 2.99
CA THR A 96 6.92 -16.42 2.80
C THR A 96 7.22 -17.58 3.75
N GLN A 97 6.32 -17.96 4.68
CA GLN A 97 6.55 -19.11 5.56
C GLN A 97 6.44 -20.49 4.89
N ASP A 98 6.05 -20.55 3.62
CA ASP A 98 6.03 -21.78 2.85
C ASP A 98 7.23 -21.85 1.89
N ALA A 99 8.08 -22.87 2.05
CA ALA A 99 9.29 -23.08 1.25
C ALA A 99 9.04 -23.16 -0.27
N ALA A 100 7.79 -23.32 -0.72
CA ALA A 100 7.42 -23.29 -2.13
C ALA A 100 7.19 -21.87 -2.70
N VAL A 101 7.15 -20.84 -1.85
CA VAL A 101 6.90 -19.45 -2.25
C VAL A 101 8.20 -18.77 -2.64
N ARG A 102 8.27 -18.28 -3.88
CA ARG A 102 9.38 -17.46 -4.35
C ARG A 102 8.99 -15.99 -4.26
N SER A 103 9.93 -15.13 -3.85
CA SER A 103 9.63 -13.72 -3.63
C SER A 103 10.74 -12.80 -4.15
N ALA A 104 10.35 -11.63 -4.64
CA ALA A 104 11.27 -10.52 -4.87
C ALA A 104 10.59 -9.19 -4.56
N THR A 105 11.42 -8.21 -4.26
CA THR A 105 11.01 -6.83 -4.00
C THR A 105 11.85 -5.90 -4.87
N VAL A 106 11.20 -4.91 -5.50
CA VAL A 106 11.83 -3.86 -6.29
C VAL A 106 11.40 -2.51 -5.72
N ASP A 107 12.38 -1.65 -5.43
CA ASP A 107 12.13 -0.24 -5.11
C ASP A 107 12.03 0.54 -6.45
N THR A 108 10.86 1.11 -6.73
CA THR A 108 10.61 1.95 -7.92
C THR A 108 10.54 3.44 -7.53
N SER A 109 10.52 4.34 -8.52
CA SER A 109 10.32 5.78 -8.29
C SER A 109 9.02 6.11 -7.57
N GLY A 110 8.02 5.23 -7.65
CA GLY A 110 6.69 5.43 -7.09
C GLY A 110 6.35 4.62 -5.86
N GLY A 111 7.32 3.90 -5.30
CA GLY A 111 7.06 2.97 -4.21
C GLY A 111 7.73 1.63 -4.44
N ARG A 112 7.70 0.82 -3.41
CA ARG A 112 8.11 -0.56 -3.36
C ARG A 112 7.01 -1.48 -3.86
N ILE A 113 7.39 -2.41 -4.72
CA ILE A 113 6.53 -3.50 -5.18
C ILE A 113 7.22 -4.81 -4.78
N SER A 114 6.48 -5.70 -4.15
CA SER A 114 6.88 -7.07 -3.85
C SER A 114 5.97 -8.03 -4.58
N ALA A 115 6.53 -9.10 -5.14
CA ALA A 115 5.76 -10.21 -5.68
C ALA A 115 6.14 -11.49 -4.95
N HIS A 116 5.12 -12.24 -4.54
CA HIS A 116 5.23 -13.58 -3.97
C HIS A 116 4.51 -14.53 -4.92
N LEU A 117 5.18 -15.58 -5.37
CA LEU A 117 4.60 -16.50 -6.35
C LEU A 117 4.79 -17.95 -5.94
N ARG A 118 3.86 -18.76 -6.40
CA ARG A 118 4.02 -20.21 -6.45
C ARG A 118 3.94 -20.65 -7.90
N LEU A 119 4.86 -21.53 -8.30
CA LEU A 119 4.91 -22.08 -9.64
C LEU A 119 4.34 -23.49 -9.65
N GLU A 120 3.91 -23.92 -10.83
CA GLU A 120 3.45 -25.29 -11.08
C GLU A 120 4.01 -25.85 -12.39
N GLY A 121 3.79 -27.15 -12.56
CA GLY A 121 4.30 -27.94 -13.68
C GLY A 121 5.68 -28.52 -13.40
N SER A 122 6.04 -29.54 -14.17
CA SER A 122 7.33 -30.24 -14.05
C SER A 122 8.54 -29.32 -14.27
N LEU A 123 8.36 -28.26 -15.05
CA LEU A 123 9.39 -27.26 -15.35
C LEU A 123 9.32 -26.03 -14.43
N GLN A 124 8.37 -25.97 -13.49
CA GLN A 124 8.15 -24.82 -12.60
C GLN A 124 8.14 -23.50 -13.40
N ASN A 125 7.40 -23.44 -14.50
CA ASN A 125 7.42 -22.33 -15.46
C ASN A 125 6.05 -21.68 -15.67
N ARG A 126 5.04 -22.11 -14.91
CA ARG A 126 3.67 -21.57 -14.95
C ARG A 126 3.30 -21.02 -13.58
N ILE A 127 2.68 -19.86 -13.54
CA ILE A 127 2.22 -19.22 -12.30
C ILE A 127 1.00 -19.99 -11.79
N ARG A 128 1.11 -20.63 -10.63
CA ARG A 128 -0.04 -21.19 -9.91
C ARG A 128 -0.80 -20.07 -9.18
N GLU A 129 -0.06 -19.22 -8.50
CA GLU A 129 -0.58 -18.04 -7.80
C GLU A 129 0.50 -16.97 -7.70
N VAL A 130 0.06 -15.72 -7.66
CA VAL A 130 0.90 -14.55 -7.43
C VAL A 130 0.15 -13.61 -6.49
N LEU A 131 0.87 -13.07 -5.51
CA LEU A 131 0.44 -12.00 -4.62
C LEU A 131 1.38 -10.81 -4.83
N ILE A 132 0.81 -9.64 -5.13
CA ILE A 132 1.54 -8.40 -5.37
C ILE A 132 1.20 -7.45 -4.22
N THR A 133 2.22 -7.11 -3.43
CA THR A 133 2.09 -6.20 -2.28
C THR A 133 3.03 -5.00 -2.43
N GLY A 134 2.78 -3.92 -1.70
CA GLY A 134 3.62 -2.73 -1.78
C GLY A 134 2.93 -1.45 -1.34
N ASP A 135 3.66 -0.34 -1.40
CA ASP A 135 3.18 1.01 -1.08
C ASP A 135 2.89 1.84 -2.36
N PHE A 136 2.43 1.17 -3.41
CA PHE A 136 2.06 1.78 -4.69
C PHE A 136 0.57 2.21 -4.72
N PHE A 137 0.26 3.20 -5.56
CA PHE A 137 -1.10 3.72 -5.70
C PHE A 137 -1.70 3.27 -7.02
N VAL A 138 -2.81 2.52 -6.94
CA VAL A 138 -3.60 2.06 -8.08
C VAL A 138 -5.06 2.50 -7.92
N THR A 139 -5.70 2.82 -9.04
CA THR A 139 -7.15 3.05 -9.08
C THR A 139 -7.70 2.39 -10.34
N PRO A 140 -8.77 1.58 -10.26
CA PRO A 140 -9.58 1.24 -9.07
C PRO A 140 -8.89 0.30 -8.05
N PRO A 141 -9.39 0.19 -6.79
CA PRO A 141 -8.76 -0.62 -5.73
C PRO A 141 -8.58 -2.12 -6.08
N ASN A 142 -9.49 -2.68 -6.88
CA ASN A 142 -9.43 -4.09 -7.31
C ASN A 142 -8.45 -4.34 -8.46
N THR A 143 -7.71 -3.33 -8.94
CA THR A 143 -6.78 -3.48 -10.08
C THR A 143 -5.74 -4.57 -9.83
N VAL A 144 -5.15 -4.62 -8.62
CA VAL A 144 -4.12 -5.61 -8.29
C VAL A 144 -4.71 -7.01 -8.24
N LEU A 145 -5.85 -7.18 -7.56
CA LEU A 145 -6.56 -8.46 -7.49
C LEU A 145 -6.91 -8.99 -8.89
N ASN A 146 -7.37 -8.10 -9.79
CA ASN A 146 -7.67 -8.48 -11.17
C ASN A 146 -6.40 -8.85 -11.96
N LEU A 147 -5.28 -8.17 -11.72
CA LEU A 147 -3.99 -8.50 -12.34
C LEU A 147 -3.49 -9.87 -11.85
N GLU A 148 -3.56 -10.14 -10.54
CA GLU A 148 -3.18 -11.42 -9.94
C GLU A 148 -4.03 -12.57 -10.52
N ALA A 149 -5.34 -12.35 -10.66
CA ALA A 149 -6.24 -13.30 -11.28
C ALA A 149 -5.89 -13.53 -12.77
N ALA A 150 -5.56 -12.48 -13.51
CA ALA A 150 -5.18 -12.57 -14.93
C ALA A 150 -3.83 -13.30 -15.13
N LEU A 151 -2.95 -13.28 -14.13
CA LEU A 151 -1.65 -13.95 -14.16
C LEU A 151 -1.71 -15.42 -13.75
N ARG A 152 -2.81 -15.87 -13.14
CA ARG A 152 -2.99 -17.27 -12.77
C ARG A 152 -2.98 -18.15 -14.02
N GLY A 153 -2.13 -19.16 -14.01
CA GLY A 153 -1.93 -20.10 -15.10
C GLY A 153 -1.08 -19.55 -16.25
N VAL A 154 -0.52 -18.35 -16.18
CA VAL A 154 0.31 -17.78 -17.25
C VAL A 154 1.73 -18.35 -17.22
N LEU A 155 2.33 -18.59 -18.39
CA LEU A 155 3.74 -18.98 -18.48
C LEU A 155 4.64 -17.80 -18.15
N LEU A 156 5.76 -18.03 -17.45
CA LEU A 156 6.70 -16.95 -17.09
C LEU A 156 7.16 -16.13 -18.30
N THR A 157 7.34 -16.77 -19.47
CA THR A 157 7.71 -16.11 -20.73
C THR A 157 6.65 -15.16 -21.26
N GLU A 158 5.39 -15.35 -20.87
CA GLU A 158 4.24 -14.56 -21.33
C GLU A 158 3.89 -13.41 -20.35
N VAL A 159 4.46 -13.41 -19.14
CA VAL A 159 4.18 -12.41 -18.09
C VAL A 159 4.30 -10.97 -18.60
N PRO A 160 5.38 -10.54 -19.29
CA PRO A 160 5.49 -9.17 -19.78
C PRO A 160 4.34 -8.78 -20.72
N ALA A 161 3.93 -9.69 -21.60
CA ALA A 161 2.86 -9.46 -22.55
C ALA A 161 1.49 -9.41 -21.86
N THR A 162 1.23 -10.32 -20.91
CA THR A 162 -0.01 -10.35 -20.13
C THR A 162 -0.18 -9.08 -19.29
N VAL A 163 0.88 -8.65 -18.59
CA VAL A 163 0.86 -7.42 -17.78
C VAL A 163 0.61 -6.20 -18.67
N ALA A 164 1.33 -6.09 -19.79
CA ALA A 164 1.14 -4.99 -20.73
C ALA A 164 -0.29 -4.96 -21.31
N HIS A 165 -0.82 -6.12 -21.68
CA HIS A 165 -2.19 -6.25 -22.19
C HIS A 165 -3.22 -5.87 -21.12
N PHE A 166 -3.06 -6.35 -19.89
CA PHE A 166 -3.93 -6.04 -18.77
C PHE A 166 -4.05 -4.52 -18.55
N PHE A 167 -2.92 -3.81 -18.46
CA PHE A 167 -2.93 -2.36 -18.24
C PHE A 167 -3.32 -1.54 -19.49
N ALA A 168 -3.22 -2.11 -20.69
CA ALA A 168 -3.73 -1.47 -21.90
C ALA A 168 -5.27 -1.59 -22.02
N SER A 169 -5.84 -2.72 -21.57
CA SER A 169 -7.27 -3.00 -21.65
C SER A 169 -8.07 -2.48 -20.45
N ASN A 170 -7.39 -2.13 -19.35
CA ASN A 170 -8.02 -1.57 -18.16
C ASN A 170 -7.50 -0.14 -17.95
N PRO A 171 -8.35 0.90 -18.06
CA PRO A 171 -7.94 2.26 -17.73
C PRO A 171 -7.69 2.37 -16.24
N THR A 172 -6.42 2.26 -15.84
CA THR A 172 -5.97 2.33 -14.45
C THR A 172 -5.24 3.64 -14.18
N GLY A 173 -5.51 4.27 -13.05
CA GLY A 173 -4.67 5.32 -12.49
C GLY A 173 -3.44 4.71 -11.84
N LEU A 174 -2.37 4.51 -12.62
CA LEU A 174 -1.03 4.20 -12.08
C LEU A 174 -0.31 5.52 -11.82
N LEU A 175 -0.27 5.93 -10.55
CA LEU A 175 0.33 7.21 -10.16
C LEU A 175 1.85 7.13 -9.99
N SER A 176 2.37 5.92 -9.76
CA SER A 176 3.69 5.77 -9.17
C SER A 176 4.65 4.89 -10.00
N SER A 177 4.17 3.80 -10.59
CA SER A 177 5.04 2.78 -11.20
C SER A 177 4.50 2.33 -12.56
N PRO A 178 5.35 2.22 -13.61
CA PRO A 178 4.90 1.76 -14.91
C PRO A 178 4.56 0.26 -14.87
N PRO A 179 3.64 -0.22 -15.74
CA PRO A 179 3.27 -1.63 -15.85
C PRO A 179 4.46 -2.61 -15.94
N SER A 180 5.55 -2.18 -16.58
CA SER A 180 6.76 -2.98 -16.73
C SER A 180 7.42 -3.36 -15.40
N GLU A 181 7.27 -2.56 -14.35
CA GLU A 181 7.83 -2.87 -13.03
C GLU A 181 7.12 -4.04 -12.36
N PHE A 182 5.81 -4.18 -12.58
CA PHE A 182 5.05 -5.34 -12.12
C PHE A 182 5.55 -6.63 -12.78
N ALA A 183 5.76 -6.61 -14.10
CA ALA A 183 6.32 -7.75 -14.82
C ALA A 183 7.76 -8.07 -14.33
N ASN A 184 8.58 -7.04 -14.14
CA ASN A 184 9.97 -7.18 -13.68
C ASN A 184 10.05 -7.83 -12.29
N VAL A 185 9.25 -7.38 -11.32
CA VAL A 185 9.28 -7.97 -9.97
C VAL A 185 8.80 -9.41 -9.96
N ILE A 186 7.79 -9.77 -10.77
CA ILE A 186 7.31 -11.15 -10.89
C ILE A 186 8.39 -12.06 -11.46
N LEU A 187 9.08 -11.62 -12.52
CA LEU A 187 10.16 -12.41 -13.14
C LEU A 187 11.36 -12.57 -12.20
N ARG A 188 11.76 -11.51 -11.50
CA ARG A 188 12.81 -11.58 -10.47
C ARG A 188 12.45 -12.55 -9.36
N ALA A 189 11.19 -12.52 -8.93
CA ALA A 189 10.71 -13.42 -7.91
C ALA A 189 10.75 -14.87 -8.42
N ALA A 190 10.47 -15.12 -9.70
CA ALA A 190 10.58 -16.46 -10.29
C ALA A 190 12.02 -16.99 -10.37
N GLU A 191 13.01 -16.11 -10.55
CA GLU A 191 14.43 -16.45 -10.59
C GLU A 191 15.02 -16.71 -9.18
N ASN A 192 14.50 -16.02 -8.16
CA ASN A 192 14.95 -16.18 -6.79
C ASN A 192 14.47 -17.51 -6.19
N THR A 193 15.38 -18.48 -6.14
CA THR A 193 15.24 -19.65 -5.27
C THR A 193 15.86 -19.27 -3.93
N GLN A 194 15.07 -19.09 -2.86
CA GLN A 194 15.65 -18.85 -1.54
C GLN A 194 16.56 -20.03 -1.17
N SER A 195 17.84 -19.72 -0.89
CA SER A 195 18.78 -20.60 -0.18
C SER A 195 18.59 -20.43 1.32
#